data_AF-A0A954F6Z1-F1
#
_entry.id   AF-A0A954F6Z1-F1
#
_cell.length_a   1.000
_cell.length_b   1.000
_cell.length_c   1.000
_cell.angle_alpha   90.00
_cell.angle_beta   90.00
_cell.angle_gamma   90.00
#
_symmetry.space_group_name_H-M   'P 1'
#
loop_
_entity.id
_entity.type
_entity.pdbx_description
1 polymer ?
#
loop_
_entity_poly.entity_id
_entity_poly.type
_entity_poly.pdbx_seq_one_letter_code
_entity_poly.pdbx_strand_id
1 'polypeptide(L)'
;PFLRETLLAAHCDEQTARVFEATVHNLQSAYDTYIGNTRLEAADTRLRHLRGHISTGLHLLESVTHLTHFVERHDDGQRSDMAERFLSRVVDRHQVQDILLHDLFLWARRLLGAGVELAQELLPRYTDLQSMVVELPDGLTLHARPASLVVGITTYHGTPVEMAIGDQCANASSILEVMVLVGSNPEAREYVFRGDSKPLNDIRLLFEAALGERGLDQLPAELAYLRR
;
A
#
# COMPACT_ATOMS: atom_id res chain seq x y z
N PRO A 1 1.96 -34.97 4.41
CA PRO A 1 0.78 -34.74 5.26
C PRO A 1 1.06 -33.75 6.39
N PHE A 2 1.86 -34.12 7.41
CA PHE A 2 2.14 -33.29 8.60
C PHE A 2 2.69 -31.89 8.27
N LEU A 3 3.70 -31.80 7.40
CA LEU A 3 4.31 -30.51 7.03
C LEU A 3 3.31 -29.51 6.41
N ARG A 4 2.28 -30.00 5.70
CA ARG A 4 1.30 -29.16 4.99
C ARG A 4 0.23 -28.60 5.92
N GLU A 5 -0.24 -29.43 6.84
CA GLU A 5 -1.14 -28.98 7.91
C GLU A 5 -0.47 -27.93 8.77
N THR A 6 0.81 -28.12 9.13
CA THR A 6 1.56 -27.11 9.88
C THR A 6 1.75 -25.82 9.08
N LEU A 7 2.05 -25.90 7.78
CA LEU A 7 2.22 -24.72 6.92
C LEU A 7 0.92 -23.94 6.72
N LEU A 8 -0.21 -24.62 6.47
CA LEU A 8 -1.51 -23.97 6.35
C LEU A 8 -1.93 -23.33 7.67
N ALA A 9 -1.88 -24.07 8.77
CA ALA A 9 -2.26 -23.56 10.08
C ALA A 9 -1.34 -22.43 10.58
N ALA A 10 -0.07 -22.39 10.15
CA ALA A 10 0.87 -21.35 10.56
C ALA A 10 0.90 -20.10 9.66
N HIS A 11 0.51 -20.22 8.38
CA HIS A 11 0.75 -19.16 7.39
C HIS A 11 -0.42 -18.84 6.45
N CYS A 12 -1.49 -19.64 6.47
CA CYS A 12 -2.66 -19.44 5.61
C CYS A 12 -3.90 -20.04 6.27
N ASP A 13 -4.21 -19.60 7.48
CA ASP A 13 -5.52 -19.83 8.08
C ASP A 13 -6.58 -18.94 7.40
N GLU A 14 -7.87 -19.23 7.62
CA GLU A 14 -8.96 -18.52 6.97
C GLU A 14 -8.89 -17.01 7.25
N GLN A 15 -8.51 -16.64 8.47
CA GLN A 15 -8.34 -15.25 8.86
C GLN A 15 -7.29 -14.55 7.99
N THR A 16 -6.12 -15.17 7.82
CA THR A 16 -5.02 -14.66 7.00
C THR A 16 -5.43 -14.60 5.52
N ALA A 17 -6.12 -15.62 5.00
CA ALA A 17 -6.63 -15.62 3.63
C ALA A 17 -7.60 -14.45 3.38
N ARG A 18 -8.53 -14.20 4.31
CA ARG A 18 -9.46 -13.05 4.25
C ARG A 18 -8.73 -11.70 4.26
N VAL A 19 -7.63 -11.58 5.02
CA VAL A 19 -6.82 -10.35 5.02
C VAL A 19 -6.19 -10.12 3.66
N PHE A 20 -5.62 -11.14 3.03
CA PHE A 20 -5.04 -11.02 1.68
C PHE A 20 -6.11 -10.66 0.64
N GLU A 21 -7.25 -11.34 0.66
CA GLU A 21 -8.39 -11.05 -0.21
C GLU A 21 -8.85 -9.59 -0.08
N ALA A 22 -9.12 -9.14 1.15
CA ALA A 22 -9.56 -7.76 1.42
C ALA A 22 -8.53 -6.72 0.96
N THR A 23 -7.23 -7.01 1.12
CA THR A 23 -6.15 -6.11 0.69
C THR A 23 -6.16 -5.93 -0.84
N VAL A 24 -6.23 -7.03 -1.60
CA VAL A 24 -6.25 -6.97 -3.07
C VAL A 24 -7.58 -6.41 -3.59
N HIS A 25 -8.69 -6.68 -2.90
CA HIS A 25 -9.99 -6.09 -3.22
C HIS A 25 -9.96 -4.56 -3.09
N ASN A 26 -9.36 -4.04 -2.01
CA ASN A 26 -9.18 -2.60 -1.81
C ASN A 26 -8.31 -1.98 -2.91
N LEU A 27 -7.23 -2.68 -3.31
CA LEU A 27 -6.39 -2.27 -4.43
C LEU A 27 -7.18 -2.21 -5.74
N GLN A 28 -8.00 -3.20 -6.05
CA GLN A 28 -8.86 -3.19 -7.24
C GLN A 28 -9.88 -2.05 -7.20
N SER A 29 -10.50 -1.83 -6.03
CA SER A 29 -11.46 -0.75 -5.83
C SER A 29 -10.83 0.62 -6.06
N ALA A 30 -9.60 0.83 -5.57
CA ALA A 30 -8.85 2.06 -5.81
C ALA A 30 -8.54 2.24 -7.30
N TYR A 31 -8.08 1.18 -7.98
CA TYR A 31 -7.84 1.22 -9.42
C TYR A 31 -9.12 1.60 -10.17
N ASP A 32 -10.23 0.92 -9.92
CA ASP A 32 -11.50 1.15 -10.62
C ASP A 32 -12.07 2.56 -10.34
N THR A 33 -11.80 3.12 -9.15
CA THR A 33 -12.22 4.48 -8.77
C THR A 33 -11.42 5.57 -9.48
N TYR A 34 -10.10 5.44 -9.54
CA TYR A 34 -9.20 6.52 -9.97
C TYR A 34 -8.68 6.37 -11.40
N ILE A 35 -8.63 5.15 -11.93
CA ILE A 35 -8.01 4.82 -13.22
C ILE A 35 -9.03 4.19 -14.17
N GLY A 36 -9.90 3.31 -13.68
CA GLY A 36 -10.88 2.59 -14.48
C GLY A 36 -11.77 3.50 -15.33
N ASN A 37 -11.98 3.13 -16.59
CA ASN A 37 -12.81 3.87 -17.56
C ASN A 37 -12.37 5.33 -17.83
N THR A 38 -11.14 5.69 -17.48
CA THR A 38 -10.60 7.02 -17.76
C THR A 38 -9.90 7.07 -19.13
N ARG A 39 -9.64 8.28 -19.64
CA ARG A 39 -8.78 8.48 -20.82
C ARG A 39 -7.35 7.98 -20.59
N LEU A 40 -6.89 7.99 -19.34
CA LEU A 40 -5.58 7.49 -18.94
C LEU A 40 -5.45 6.00 -19.27
N GLU A 41 -6.41 5.20 -18.81
CA GLU A 41 -6.47 3.76 -19.07
C GLU A 41 -6.69 3.45 -20.56
N ALA A 42 -7.47 4.28 -21.27
CA ALA A 42 -7.65 4.13 -22.70
C ALA A 42 -6.33 4.33 -23.48
N ALA A 43 -5.52 5.30 -23.06
CA ALA A 43 -4.28 5.70 -23.73
C ALA A 43 -3.09 4.77 -23.46
N ASP A 44 -3.09 4.01 -22.36
CA ASP A 44 -2.01 3.08 -22.03
C ASP A 44 -2.55 1.68 -21.70
N THR A 45 -2.34 0.74 -22.61
CA THR A 45 -2.78 -0.66 -22.49
C THR A 45 -2.20 -1.35 -21.26
N ARG A 46 -1.04 -0.90 -20.76
CA ARG A 46 -0.37 -1.48 -19.59
C ARG A 46 -1.20 -1.27 -18.31
N LEU A 47 -1.97 -0.19 -18.21
CA LEU A 47 -2.90 0.00 -17.10
C LEU A 47 -3.97 -1.10 -17.08
N ARG A 48 -4.54 -1.46 -18.23
CA ARG A 48 -5.48 -2.60 -18.33
C ARG A 48 -4.82 -3.93 -17.98
N HIS A 49 -3.56 -4.14 -18.34
CA HIS A 49 -2.82 -5.33 -17.91
C HIS A 49 -2.58 -5.34 -16.40
N LEU A 50 -2.24 -4.20 -15.79
CA LEU A 50 -2.11 -4.04 -14.34
C LEU A 50 -3.43 -4.39 -13.64
N ARG A 51 -4.56 -3.86 -14.13
CA ARG A 51 -5.90 -4.24 -13.66
C ARG A 51 -6.15 -5.74 -13.78
N GLY A 52 -5.72 -6.36 -14.89
CA GLY A 52 -5.80 -7.79 -15.11
C GLY A 52 -5.02 -8.61 -14.07
N HIS A 53 -3.80 -8.18 -13.71
CA HIS A 53 -3.02 -8.81 -12.64
C HIS A 53 -3.73 -8.71 -11.28
N ILE A 54 -4.27 -7.54 -10.94
CA ILE A 54 -5.02 -7.30 -9.70
C ILE A 54 -6.25 -8.21 -9.65
N SER A 55 -7.08 -8.21 -10.70
CA SER A 55 -8.33 -8.96 -10.74
C SER A 55 -8.12 -10.47 -10.76
N THR A 56 -7.13 -10.97 -11.50
CA THR A 56 -6.81 -12.40 -11.49
C THR A 56 -6.25 -12.81 -10.12
N GLY A 57 -5.40 -11.99 -9.52
CA GLY A 57 -4.90 -12.21 -8.16
C GLY A 57 -6.02 -12.24 -7.11
N LEU A 58 -6.99 -11.32 -7.21
CA LEU A 58 -8.16 -11.28 -6.34
C LEU A 58 -8.98 -12.57 -6.43
N HIS A 59 -9.35 -13.02 -7.63
CA HIS A 59 -10.18 -14.22 -7.79
C HIS A 59 -9.48 -15.50 -7.32
N LEU A 60 -8.15 -15.57 -7.45
CA LEU A 60 -7.37 -16.67 -6.87
C LEU A 60 -7.39 -16.62 -5.34
N LEU A 61 -7.28 -15.44 -4.74
CA LEU A 61 -7.35 -15.28 -3.28
C LEU A 61 -8.75 -15.54 -2.72
N GLU A 62 -9.82 -15.13 -3.40
CA GLU A 62 -11.20 -15.52 -3.06
C GLU A 62 -11.34 -17.05 -3.04
N SER A 63 -10.76 -17.72 -4.04
CA SER A 63 -10.74 -19.19 -4.10
C SER A 63 -9.92 -19.80 -2.95
N VAL A 64 -8.79 -19.19 -2.59
CA VAL A 64 -7.99 -19.59 -1.41
C VAL A 64 -8.83 -19.46 -0.14
N THR A 65 -9.53 -18.33 0.08
CA THR A 65 -10.37 -18.13 1.26
C THR A 65 -11.46 -19.20 1.35
N HIS A 66 -12.19 -19.46 0.26
CA HIS A 66 -13.24 -20.48 0.24
C HIS A 66 -12.71 -21.89 0.54
N LEU A 67 -11.57 -22.28 -0.06
CA LEU A 67 -10.99 -23.60 0.15
C LEU A 67 -10.33 -23.75 1.53
N THR A 68 -9.74 -22.67 2.07
CA THR A 68 -9.19 -22.66 3.43
C THR A 68 -10.30 -22.88 4.45
N HIS A 69 -11.40 -22.12 4.33
CA HIS A 69 -12.59 -22.30 5.16
C HIS A 69 -13.15 -23.73 5.07
N PHE A 70 -13.19 -24.31 3.86
CA PHE A 70 -13.61 -25.71 3.69
C PHE A 70 -12.69 -26.70 4.43
N VAL A 71 -11.37 -26.53 4.34
CA VAL A 71 -10.38 -27.39 5.00
C VAL A 71 -10.47 -27.28 6.52
N GLU A 72 -10.58 -26.07 7.07
CA GLU A 72 -10.65 -25.85 8.53
C GLU A 72 -11.94 -26.41 9.13
N ARG A 73 -13.08 -26.23 8.46
CA ARG A 73 -14.34 -26.83 8.93
C ARG A 73 -14.34 -28.36 8.89
N HIS A 74 -13.48 -28.99 8.10
CA HIS A 74 -13.29 -30.44 8.10
C HIS A 74 -12.72 -30.95 9.43
N ASP A 75 -11.87 -30.15 10.10
CA ASP A 75 -11.26 -30.49 11.39
C ASP A 75 -12.21 -30.32 12.58
N ASP A 76 -13.08 -29.30 12.55
CA ASP A 76 -13.89 -28.96 13.72
C ASP A 76 -15.05 -29.91 14.00
N GLY A 77 -15.43 -30.78 13.04
CA GLY A 77 -16.39 -31.89 13.20
C GLY A 77 -17.81 -31.54 13.70
N GLN A 78 -18.10 -30.28 14.07
CA GLN A 78 -19.23 -29.94 14.92
C GLN A 78 -20.22 -28.92 14.34
N ARG A 79 -19.96 -28.32 13.17
CA ARG A 79 -20.85 -27.26 12.64
C ARG A 79 -21.00 -27.31 11.13
N SER A 80 -21.67 -28.33 10.63
CA SER A 80 -21.84 -28.49 9.19
C SER A 80 -23.26 -28.92 8.83
N ASP A 81 -23.88 -28.11 7.96
CA ASP A 81 -25.13 -28.39 7.27
C ASP A 81 -25.03 -29.72 6.47
N MET A 82 -26.17 -30.35 6.17
CA MET A 82 -26.20 -31.66 5.50
C MET A 82 -25.39 -31.68 4.18
N ALA A 83 -25.39 -30.58 3.42
CA ALA A 83 -24.67 -30.43 2.16
C ALA A 83 -23.14 -30.46 2.35
N GLU A 84 -22.63 -29.76 3.36
CA GLU A 84 -21.20 -29.71 3.64
C GLU A 84 -20.66 -31.05 4.18
N ARG A 85 -21.45 -31.77 5.00
CA ARG A 85 -21.10 -33.14 5.43
C ARG A 85 -21.07 -34.15 4.27
N PHE A 86 -21.86 -33.91 3.23
CA PHE A 86 -21.81 -34.71 2.03
C PHE A 86 -20.54 -34.39 1.22
N LEU A 87 -20.26 -33.11 1.01
CA LEU A 87 -19.05 -32.65 0.32
C LEU A 87 -17.77 -33.15 0.99
N SER A 88 -17.68 -33.10 2.33
CA SER A 88 -16.51 -33.57 3.08
C SER A 88 -16.23 -35.08 2.96
N ARG A 89 -17.22 -35.88 2.52
CA ARG A 89 -17.09 -37.33 2.26
C ARG A 89 -16.72 -37.65 0.82
N VAL A 90 -17.01 -36.74 -0.10
CA VAL A 90 -16.80 -36.93 -1.56
C VAL A 90 -15.51 -36.25 -2.02
N VAL A 91 -15.12 -35.17 -1.36
CA VAL A 91 -13.94 -34.36 -1.69
C VAL A 91 -12.78 -34.73 -0.77
N ASP A 92 -11.67 -35.16 -1.36
CA ASP A 92 -10.43 -35.46 -0.63
C ASP A 92 -9.77 -34.17 -0.13
N ARG A 93 -9.69 -34.04 1.20
CA ARG A 93 -9.06 -32.91 1.88
C ARG A 93 -7.62 -32.67 1.40
N HIS A 94 -6.83 -33.73 1.20
CA HIS A 94 -5.43 -33.57 0.79
C HIS A 94 -5.31 -33.03 -0.62
N GLN A 95 -6.24 -33.39 -1.52
CA GLN A 95 -6.29 -32.83 -2.87
C GLN A 95 -6.66 -31.34 -2.83
N VAL A 96 -7.60 -30.94 -1.96
CA VAL A 96 -7.94 -29.51 -1.78
C VAL A 96 -6.76 -28.72 -1.24
N GLN A 97 -6.04 -29.26 -0.25
CA GLN A 97 -4.83 -28.63 0.28
C GLN A 97 -3.73 -28.49 -0.79
N ASP A 98 -3.58 -29.48 -1.67
CA ASP A 98 -2.65 -29.42 -2.80
C ASP A 98 -3.00 -28.30 -3.78
N ILE A 99 -4.26 -28.21 -4.20
CA ILE A 99 -4.75 -27.16 -5.10
C ILE A 99 -4.56 -25.78 -4.47
N LEU A 100 -4.88 -25.64 -3.19
CA LEU A 100 -4.76 -24.39 -2.46
C LEU A 100 -3.30 -23.90 -2.45
N LEU A 101 -2.37 -24.73 -1.99
CA LEU A 101 -0.97 -24.33 -1.81
C LEU A 101 -0.19 -24.25 -3.13
N HIS A 102 -0.32 -25.25 -3.99
CA HIS A 102 0.53 -25.38 -5.17
C HIS A 102 -0.02 -24.69 -6.41
N ASP A 103 -1.34 -24.57 -6.53
CA ASP A 103 -1.95 -23.91 -7.67
C ASP A 103 -2.35 -22.49 -7.28
N LEU A 104 -3.38 -22.34 -6.45
CA LEU A 104 -4.00 -21.02 -6.24
C LEU A 104 -3.05 -20.02 -5.60
N PHE A 105 -2.43 -20.37 -4.47
CA PHE A 105 -1.57 -19.45 -3.73
C PHE A 105 -0.29 -19.11 -4.51
N LEU A 106 0.30 -20.10 -5.18
CA LEU A 106 1.49 -19.90 -6.01
C LEU A 106 1.20 -18.98 -7.20
N TRP A 107 0.08 -19.21 -7.90
CA TRP A 107 -0.31 -18.37 -9.03
C TRP A 107 -0.73 -16.97 -8.59
N ALA A 108 -1.45 -16.83 -7.47
CA ALA A 108 -1.78 -15.52 -6.90
C ALA A 108 -0.51 -14.72 -6.62
N ARG A 109 0.47 -15.33 -5.95
CA ARG A 109 1.77 -14.69 -5.68
C ARG A 109 2.50 -14.30 -6.97
N ARG A 110 2.55 -15.18 -7.97
CA ARG A 110 3.23 -14.91 -9.25
C ARG A 110 2.58 -13.76 -10.01
N LEU A 111 1.24 -13.74 -10.08
CA LEU A 111 0.49 -12.72 -10.80
C LEU A 111 0.58 -11.35 -10.11
N LEU A 112 0.48 -11.32 -8.79
CA LEU A 112 0.69 -10.09 -8.02
C LEU A 112 2.13 -9.59 -8.15
N GLY A 113 3.12 -10.48 -8.12
CA GLY A 113 4.53 -10.14 -8.35
C GLY A 113 4.77 -9.50 -9.72
N ALA A 114 4.24 -10.10 -10.79
CA ALA A 114 4.30 -9.52 -12.13
C ALA A 114 3.57 -8.16 -12.22
N GLY A 115 2.46 -8.01 -11.48
CA GLY A 115 1.75 -6.73 -11.34
C GLY A 115 2.61 -5.65 -10.67
N VAL A 116 3.43 -5.99 -9.68
CA VAL A 116 4.37 -5.06 -9.03
C VAL A 116 5.43 -4.57 -10.01
N GLU A 117 6.04 -5.48 -10.77
CA GLU A 117 7.03 -5.10 -11.80
C GLU A 117 6.42 -4.12 -12.81
N LEU A 118 5.22 -4.44 -13.31
CA LEU A 118 4.50 -3.56 -14.23
C LEU A 118 4.13 -2.21 -13.62
N ALA A 119 3.72 -2.18 -12.35
CA ALA A 119 3.41 -0.94 -11.64
C ALA A 119 4.66 -0.05 -11.50
N GLN A 120 5.82 -0.65 -11.20
CA GLN A 120 7.09 0.06 -11.11
C GLN A 120 7.52 0.64 -12.47
N GLU A 121 7.26 -0.06 -13.58
CA GLU A 121 7.49 0.47 -14.93
C GLU A 121 6.53 1.59 -15.33
N LEU A 122 5.30 1.58 -14.80
CA LEU A 122 4.29 2.60 -15.10
C LEU A 122 4.52 3.89 -14.32
N LEU A 123 4.98 3.79 -13.07
CA LEU A 123 5.11 4.93 -12.14
C LEU A 123 5.80 6.14 -12.80
N PRO A 124 7.00 6.02 -13.42
CA PRO A 124 7.72 7.17 -13.97
C PRO A 124 6.98 7.91 -15.10
N ARG A 125 6.03 7.26 -15.77
CA ARG A 125 5.23 7.89 -16.84
C ARG A 125 4.08 8.74 -16.30
N TYR A 126 3.66 8.47 -15.07
CA TYR A 126 2.53 9.12 -14.42
C TYR A 126 2.94 9.94 -13.19
N THR A 127 4.24 10.01 -12.93
CA THR A 127 4.84 10.82 -11.88
C THR A 127 5.68 11.91 -12.54
N ASP A 128 5.43 13.16 -12.19
CA ASP A 128 6.28 14.29 -12.60
C ASP A 128 7.34 14.50 -11.51
N LEU A 129 8.46 13.78 -11.66
CA LEU A 129 9.57 13.84 -10.71
C LEU A 129 10.26 15.20 -10.79
N GLN A 130 10.11 15.99 -9.73
CA GLN A 130 10.74 17.30 -9.60
C GLN A 130 11.63 17.34 -8.36
N SER A 131 12.50 18.36 -8.32
CA SER A 131 13.26 18.73 -7.13
C SER A 131 12.82 20.12 -6.71
N MET A 132 12.56 20.30 -5.43
CA MET A 132 12.13 21.55 -4.85
C MET A 132 13.02 21.88 -3.65
N VAL A 133 13.45 23.14 -3.57
CA VAL A 133 14.17 23.66 -2.41
C VAL A 133 13.19 24.48 -1.58
N VAL A 134 13.14 24.25 -0.28
CA VAL A 134 12.35 25.05 0.67
C VAL A 134 13.23 25.52 1.82
N GLU A 135 13.00 26.75 2.24
CA GLU A 135 13.68 27.36 3.37
C GLU A 135 12.77 27.41 4.59
N LEU A 136 13.34 27.12 5.76
CA LEU A 136 12.67 27.18 7.05
C LEU A 136 12.44 28.63 7.46
N PRO A 137 11.19 29.05 7.71
CA PRO A 137 10.90 30.42 8.16
C PRO A 137 11.61 30.77 9.46
N ASP A 138 11.94 32.05 9.64
CA ASP A 138 12.63 32.55 10.83
C ASP A 138 11.87 32.22 12.12
N GLY A 139 12.63 31.73 13.12
CA GLY A 139 12.11 31.38 14.44
C GLY A 139 11.40 30.02 14.51
N LEU A 140 11.36 29.25 13.42
CA LEU A 140 10.82 27.89 13.41
C LEU A 140 11.92 26.83 13.44
N THR A 141 11.56 25.63 13.91
CA THR A 141 12.42 24.43 13.88
C THR A 141 11.61 23.25 13.35
N LEU A 142 12.24 22.36 12.59
CA LEU A 142 11.57 21.20 12.01
C LEU A 142 11.57 20.02 13.00
N HIS A 143 10.87 20.18 14.13
CA HIS A 143 10.72 19.11 15.12
C HIS A 143 9.61 18.12 14.74
N ALA A 144 9.26 17.21 15.67
CA ALA A 144 8.35 16.09 15.42
C ALA A 144 6.99 16.48 14.82
N ARG A 145 6.44 17.65 15.15
CA ARG A 145 5.10 18.07 14.68
C ARG A 145 5.14 18.52 13.22
N PRO A 146 5.94 19.52 12.82
CA PRO A 146 6.18 19.82 11.41
C PRO A 146 6.58 18.60 10.58
N ALA A 147 7.48 17.76 11.11
CA ALA A 147 7.90 16.53 10.44
C ALA A 147 6.73 15.54 10.23
N SER A 148 5.84 15.39 11.22
CA SER A 148 4.65 14.55 11.06
C SER A 148 3.68 15.07 10.00
N LEU A 149 3.61 16.39 9.76
CA LEU A 149 2.79 16.96 8.69
C LEU A 149 3.38 16.66 7.31
N VAL A 150 4.71 16.73 7.18
CA VAL A 150 5.42 16.28 5.96
C VAL A 150 5.14 14.80 5.70
N VAL A 151 5.26 13.94 6.72
CA VAL A 151 4.91 12.51 6.62
C VAL A 151 3.44 12.31 6.26
N GLY A 152 2.55 13.14 6.80
CA GLY A 152 1.12 13.13 6.48
C GLY A 152 0.86 13.43 5.00
N ILE A 153 1.56 14.42 4.41
CA ILE A 153 1.46 14.76 3.00
C ILE A 153 1.94 13.59 2.13
N THR A 154 3.11 13.04 2.42
CA THR A 154 3.69 11.95 1.62
C THR A 154 2.85 10.67 1.72
N THR A 155 2.30 10.39 2.91
CA THR A 155 1.36 9.26 3.11
C THR A 155 0.04 9.48 2.37
N TYR A 156 -0.49 10.70 2.36
CA TYR A 156 -1.73 11.03 1.67
C TYR A 156 -1.63 10.86 0.15
N HIS A 157 -0.54 11.34 -0.46
CA HIS A 157 -0.34 11.22 -1.91
C HIS A 157 0.18 9.83 -2.33
N GLY A 158 0.85 9.11 -1.43
CA GLY A 158 1.28 7.73 -1.66
C GLY A 158 2.39 7.57 -2.71
N THR A 159 2.98 8.68 -3.18
CA THR A 159 4.14 8.67 -4.08
C THR A 159 5.43 8.83 -3.28
N PRO A 160 6.54 8.19 -3.69
CA PRO A 160 7.82 8.33 -3.00
C PRO A 160 8.28 9.78 -3.00
N VAL A 161 8.71 10.26 -1.83
CA VAL A 161 9.33 11.58 -1.66
C VAL A 161 10.60 11.42 -0.83
N GLU A 162 11.72 11.88 -1.38
CA GLU A 162 13.00 11.98 -0.69
C GLU A 162 13.15 13.40 -0.12
N MET A 163 13.66 13.50 1.10
CA MET A 163 14.08 14.74 1.74
C MET A 163 15.59 14.70 1.93
N ALA A 164 16.29 15.80 1.63
CA ALA A 164 17.74 15.88 1.72
C ALA A 164 18.23 17.18 2.35
N ILE A 165 19.34 17.09 3.07
CA ILE A 165 20.13 18.20 3.62
C ILE A 165 21.59 17.95 3.24
N GLY A 166 22.13 18.76 2.32
CA GLY A 166 23.43 18.47 1.71
C GLY A 166 23.43 17.11 1.01
N ASP A 167 24.36 16.22 1.42
CA ASP A 167 24.50 14.87 0.87
C ASP A 167 23.69 13.78 1.62
N GLN A 168 23.01 14.15 2.71
CA GLN A 168 22.23 13.21 3.51
C GLN A 168 20.78 13.19 3.04
N CYS A 169 20.25 11.99 2.77
CA CYS A 169 18.87 11.76 2.34
C CYS A 169 18.07 10.95 3.37
N ALA A 170 16.76 11.15 3.37
CA ALA A 170 15.79 10.40 4.14
C ALA A 170 14.52 10.17 3.31
N ASN A 171 13.84 9.03 3.55
CA ASN A 171 12.49 8.85 3.07
C ASN A 171 11.53 9.79 3.84
N ALA A 172 10.90 10.72 3.14
CA ALA A 172 10.00 11.71 3.73
C ALA A 172 8.67 11.12 4.23
N SER A 173 8.37 9.84 3.93
CA SER A 173 7.24 9.10 4.53
C SER A 173 7.62 8.38 5.84
N SER A 174 8.88 8.43 6.25
CA SER A 174 9.40 7.78 7.46
C SER A 174 9.72 8.84 8.51
N ILE A 175 8.87 8.96 9.54
CA ILE A 175 9.08 9.93 10.62
C ILE A 175 10.45 9.74 11.30
N LEU A 176 10.89 8.49 11.45
CA LEU A 176 12.17 8.18 12.08
C LEU A 176 13.34 8.69 11.24
N GLU A 177 13.33 8.44 9.93
CA GLU A 177 14.41 8.89 9.04
C GLU A 177 14.44 10.41 8.94
N VAL A 178 13.27 11.06 8.81
CA VAL A 178 13.17 12.53 8.81
C VAL A 178 13.75 13.12 10.10
N MET A 179 13.36 12.58 11.27
CA MET A 179 13.85 13.08 12.54
C MET A 179 15.35 12.83 12.74
N VAL A 180 15.90 11.72 12.23
CA VAL A 180 17.34 11.46 12.23
C VAL A 180 18.08 12.46 11.34
N LEU A 181 17.58 12.71 10.13
CA LEU A 181 18.16 13.66 9.19
C LEU A 181 18.19 15.08 9.77
N VAL A 182 17.07 15.55 10.32
CA VAL A 182 16.98 16.87 10.95
C VAL A 182 17.83 16.95 12.22
N GLY A 183 17.76 15.93 13.08
CA GLY A 183 18.53 15.88 14.32
C GLY A 183 20.05 15.86 14.10
N SER A 184 20.50 15.31 12.97
CA SER A 184 21.92 15.31 12.56
C SER A 184 22.36 16.65 11.98
N ASN A 185 21.42 17.52 11.59
CA ASN A 185 21.69 18.82 10.96
C ASN A 185 20.89 19.95 11.65
N PRO A 186 21.16 20.27 12.93
CA PRO A 186 20.34 21.21 13.71
C PRO A 186 20.38 22.66 13.19
N GLU A 187 21.44 23.03 12.48
CA GLU A 187 21.61 24.37 11.89
C GLU A 187 21.02 24.47 10.47
N ALA A 188 20.46 23.37 9.94
CA ALA A 188 19.92 23.35 8.59
C ALA A 188 18.64 24.18 8.49
N ARG A 189 18.67 25.14 7.57
CA ARG A 189 17.53 25.99 7.23
C ARG A 189 16.99 25.74 5.84
N GLU A 190 17.74 25.04 5.00
CA GLU A 190 17.36 24.70 3.63
C GLU A 190 17.18 23.19 3.52
N TYR A 191 16.11 22.77 2.86
CA TYR A 191 15.77 21.38 2.64
C TYR A 191 15.45 21.16 1.17
N VAL A 192 15.98 20.08 0.60
CA VAL A 192 15.67 19.67 -0.77
C VAL A 192 14.70 18.50 -0.72
N PHE A 193 13.57 18.63 -1.39
CA PHE A 193 12.61 17.56 -1.58
C PHE A 193 12.60 17.09 -3.03
N ARG A 194 12.54 15.78 -3.24
CA ARG A 194 12.45 15.16 -4.57
C ARG A 194 11.28 14.19 -4.62
N GLY A 195 10.40 14.33 -5.59
CA GLY A 195 9.17 13.53 -5.67
C GLY A 195 8.21 14.04 -6.72
N ASP A 196 6.97 13.56 -6.68
CA ASP A 196 5.92 14.01 -7.59
C ASP A 196 5.53 15.48 -7.36
N SER A 197 5.12 16.17 -8.42
CA SER A 197 4.70 17.57 -8.37
C SER A 197 3.65 17.90 -7.30
N LYS A 198 2.68 17.01 -7.07
CA LYS A 198 1.58 17.21 -6.09
C LYS A 198 2.05 17.24 -4.63
N PRO A 199 2.70 16.19 -4.08
CA PRO A 199 3.21 16.25 -2.71
C PRO A 199 4.26 17.34 -2.53
N LEU A 200 5.09 17.63 -3.54
CA LEU A 200 6.04 18.74 -3.45
C LEU A 200 5.32 20.10 -3.33
N ASN A 201 4.27 20.32 -4.11
CA ASN A 201 3.46 21.52 -4.01
C ASN A 201 2.81 21.67 -2.63
N ASP A 202 2.30 20.57 -2.07
CA ASP A 202 1.68 20.58 -0.74
C ASP A 202 2.72 20.82 0.37
N ILE A 203 3.92 20.25 0.25
CA ILE A 203 5.04 20.53 1.16
C ILE A 203 5.42 22.02 1.09
N ARG A 204 5.48 22.60 -0.11
CA ARG A 204 5.73 24.04 -0.29
C ARG A 204 4.69 24.88 0.45
N LEU A 205 3.40 24.60 0.24
CA LEU A 205 2.30 25.28 0.92
C LEU A 205 2.38 25.13 2.44
N LEU A 206 2.83 23.97 2.93
CA LEU A 206 3.03 23.73 4.36
C LEU A 206 4.14 24.64 4.92
N PHE A 207 5.26 24.78 4.21
CA PHE A 207 6.35 25.70 4.61
C PHE A 207 5.90 27.17 4.55
N GLU A 208 5.18 27.57 3.50
CA GLU A 208 4.58 28.92 3.38
C GLU A 208 3.58 29.21 4.51
N ALA A 209 2.87 28.19 4.99
CA ALA A 209 1.93 28.25 6.11
C ALA A 209 2.61 28.08 7.49
N ALA A 210 3.92 28.33 7.59
CA ALA A 210 4.69 28.22 8.84
C ALA A 210 4.57 26.83 9.50
N LEU A 211 4.52 25.76 8.70
CA LEU A 211 4.55 24.36 9.13
C LEU A 211 3.42 23.98 10.10
N GLY A 212 2.30 24.70 10.08
CA GLY A 212 1.19 24.47 11.01
C GLY A 212 1.45 24.91 12.45
N GLU A 213 2.56 25.59 12.73
CA GLU A 213 2.90 26.13 14.06
C GLU A 213 1.98 27.28 14.47
N ARG A 214 1.34 27.95 13.51
CA ARG A 214 0.26 28.93 13.78
C ARG A 214 -1.10 28.28 14.07
N GLY A 215 -1.18 26.95 14.05
CA GLY A 215 -2.40 26.17 14.24
C GLY A 215 -2.87 25.49 12.95
N LEU A 216 -3.41 24.28 13.08
CA LEU A 216 -3.85 23.46 11.94
C LEU A 216 -5.04 24.06 11.18
N ASP A 217 -5.87 24.87 11.86
CA ASP A 217 -7.01 25.56 11.27
C ASP A 217 -6.58 26.67 10.29
N GLN A 218 -5.34 27.16 10.42
CA GLN A 218 -4.78 28.19 9.55
C GLN A 218 -4.08 27.61 8.31
N LEU A 219 -4.01 26.28 8.19
CA LEU A 219 -3.48 25.66 6.98
C LEU A 219 -4.37 26.00 5.77
N PRO A 220 -3.80 26.15 4.57
CA PRO A 220 -4.55 26.30 3.33
C PRO A 220 -5.61 25.21 3.14
N ALA A 221 -6.67 25.51 2.38
CA ALA A 221 -7.77 24.57 2.15
C ALA A 221 -7.30 23.29 1.46
N GLU A 222 -6.26 23.41 0.64
CA GLU A 222 -5.56 22.32 -0.04
C GLU A 222 -5.00 21.31 0.95
N LEU A 223 -4.56 21.75 2.13
CA LEU A 223 -3.98 20.92 3.19
C LEU A 223 -5.01 20.52 4.27
N ALA A 224 -6.30 20.73 4.04
CA ALA A 224 -7.34 20.44 5.04
C ALA A 224 -7.40 18.95 5.45
N TYR A 225 -6.89 18.05 4.61
CA TYR A 225 -6.80 16.62 4.93
C TYR A 225 -5.82 16.31 6.07
N LEU A 226 -4.87 17.21 6.36
CA LEU A 226 -3.92 17.10 7.49
C LEU A 226 -4.53 17.47 8.85
N ARG A 227 -5.76 17.97 8.88
CA ARG A 227 -6.47 18.34 10.13
C ARG A 227 -7.16 17.17 10.81
N ARG A 228 -7.08 15.98 10.22
CA ARG A 228 -7.80 14.77 10.67
C ARG A 228 -7.04 14.03 11.77
#